data_AF-A0A139WGS2-F1
#
_entry.id   AF-A0A139WGS2-F1
#
_cell.length_a   1.000
_cell.length_b   1.000
_cell.length_c   1.000
_cell.angle_alpha   90.00
_cell.angle_beta   90.00
_cell.angle_gamma   90.00
#
_symmetry.space_group_name_H-M   'P 1'
#
loop_
_entity.id
_entity.type
_entity.pdbx_description
1 polymer ?
#
loop_
_entity_poly.entity_id
_entity_poly.type
_entity_poly.pdbx_seq_one_letter_code
_entity_poly.pdbx_strand_id
1 'polypeptide(L)'
;MAGKGWNYMSGAPETDDQQRLRFQIELEFVQCLGNPNYLNFLAQRGYFKDSTFVNYLKYLLYWKEPEYAKYLKYPMCLYFLDLLQYEHFRRELVNAQCSKFIDDQQLLLWQHYTRRRSRLLTPSNVNGTGEQSINQNSQSNGHLSNKIS
;
A
#
# COMPACT_ATOMS: atom_id res chain seq x y z
N MET A 1 15.78 21.48 -56.53
CA MET A 1 14.80 21.34 -55.43
C MET A 1 15.49 20.64 -54.28
N ALA A 2 15.90 21.36 -53.24
CA ALA A 2 16.57 20.77 -52.08
C ALA A 2 15.52 20.38 -51.03
N GLY A 3 15.39 19.07 -50.79
CA GLY A 3 14.51 18.51 -49.78
C GLY A 3 14.97 18.96 -48.39
N LYS A 4 14.13 19.75 -47.71
CA LYS A 4 14.31 20.08 -46.30
C LYS A 4 14.01 18.81 -45.50
N GLY A 5 15.07 18.13 -45.06
CA GLY A 5 14.99 17.06 -44.09
C GLY A 5 14.43 17.63 -42.78
N TRP A 6 13.23 17.21 -42.43
CA TRP A 6 12.71 17.42 -41.08
C TRP A 6 13.60 16.60 -40.15
N ASN A 7 14.53 17.28 -39.46
CA ASN A 7 15.17 16.72 -38.28
C ASN A 7 14.06 16.58 -37.23
N TYR A 8 13.41 15.42 -37.22
CA TYR A 8 12.73 14.95 -36.04
C TYR A 8 13.80 14.88 -34.96
N MET A 9 13.80 15.86 -34.05
CA MET A 9 14.44 15.74 -32.75
C MET A 9 13.78 14.55 -32.04
N SER A 10 14.20 13.34 -32.42
CA SER A 10 14.14 12.18 -31.54
C SER A 10 14.80 12.65 -30.26
N GLY A 11 14.02 12.78 -29.18
CA GLY A 11 14.56 13.08 -27.86
C GLY A 11 15.77 12.17 -27.65
N ALA A 12 16.90 12.76 -27.24
CA ALA A 12 18.09 11.99 -26.96
C ALA A 12 17.71 10.82 -26.04
N PRO A 13 18.24 9.60 -26.26
CA PRO A 13 17.94 8.48 -25.40
C PRO A 13 18.24 8.85 -23.95
N GLU A 14 17.28 8.56 -23.07
CA GLU A 14 17.39 8.86 -21.64
C GLU A 14 18.65 8.20 -21.08
N THR A 15 19.43 8.94 -20.28
CA THR A 15 20.66 8.40 -19.69
C THR A 15 20.34 7.31 -18.65
N ASP A 16 21.28 6.41 -18.39
CA ASP A 16 21.11 5.35 -17.39
C ASP A 16 20.71 5.90 -16.01
N ASP A 17 21.27 7.04 -15.62
CA ASP A 17 20.95 7.69 -14.34
C ASP A 17 19.54 8.27 -14.32
N GLN A 18 19.06 8.83 -15.43
CA GLN A 18 17.69 9.31 -15.57
C GLN A 18 16.68 8.15 -15.50
N GLN A 19 16.97 7.03 -16.17
CA GLN A 19 16.12 5.84 -16.12
C GLN A 19 16.02 5.27 -14.69
N ARG A 20 17.14 5.22 -13.95
CA ARG A 20 17.17 4.80 -12.54
C ARG A 20 16.36 5.74 -11.65
N LEU A 21 16.51 7.05 -11.85
CA LEU A 21 15.77 8.05 -11.11
C LEU A 21 14.26 7.95 -11.37
N ARG A 22 13.85 7.83 -12.64
CA ARG A 22 12.45 7.63 -13.01
C ARG A 22 11.88 6.40 -12.31
N PHE A 23 12.58 5.27 -12.40
CA PHE A 23 12.17 4.03 -11.75
C PHE A 23 11.96 4.21 -10.24
N GLN A 24 12.89 4.88 -9.56
CA GLN A 24 12.78 5.12 -8.13
C GLN A 24 11.60 6.03 -7.79
N ILE A 25 11.41 7.12 -8.54
CA ILE A 25 10.30 8.06 -8.33
C ILE A 25 8.96 7.36 -8.57
N GLU A 26 8.85 6.57 -9.63
CA GLU A 26 7.65 5.78 -9.93
C GLU A 26 7.36 4.76 -8.82
N LEU A 27 8.38 4.08 -8.33
CA LEU A 27 8.27 3.12 -7.22
C LEU A 27 7.78 3.79 -5.94
N GLU A 28 8.36 4.93 -5.57
CA GLU A 28 7.96 5.70 -4.39
C GLU A 28 6.54 6.23 -4.55
N PHE A 29 6.21 6.78 -5.72
CA PHE A 29 4.89 7.30 -6.04
C PHE A 29 3.81 6.22 -5.95
N VAL A 30 4.03 5.05 -6.56
CA VAL A 30 3.08 3.94 -6.50
C VAL A 30 2.87 3.53 -5.05
N GLN A 31 3.92 3.39 -4.26
CA GLN A 31 3.78 3.04 -2.84
C GLN A 31 2.99 4.08 -2.04
N CYS A 32 3.11 5.38 -2.36
CA CYS A 32 2.31 6.42 -1.73
C CYS A 32 0.80 6.27 -1.99
N LEU A 33 0.39 5.61 -3.08
CA LEU A 33 -1.04 5.28 -3.32
C LEU A 33 -1.62 4.33 -2.27
N GLY A 34 -0.77 3.65 -1.48
CA GLY A 34 -1.19 2.83 -0.35
C GLY A 34 -1.83 3.62 0.81
N ASN A 35 -1.65 4.94 0.85
CA ASN A 35 -2.15 5.81 1.92
C ASN A 35 -3.49 6.47 1.54
N PRO A 36 -4.62 6.15 2.20
CA PRO A 36 -5.94 6.71 1.89
C PRO A 36 -6.00 8.24 2.00
N ASN A 37 -5.24 8.85 2.90
CA ASN A 37 -5.18 10.31 3.05
C ASN A 37 -4.47 10.98 1.87
N TYR A 38 -3.44 10.33 1.32
CA TYR A 38 -2.78 10.83 0.12
C TYR A 38 -3.68 10.74 -1.11
N LEU A 39 -4.46 9.66 -1.23
CA LEU A 39 -5.48 9.53 -2.27
C LEU A 39 -6.55 10.64 -2.15
N ASN A 40 -7.02 10.94 -0.94
CA ASN A 40 -7.95 12.04 -0.70
C ASN A 40 -7.36 13.39 -1.15
N PHE A 41 -6.11 13.65 -0.78
CA PHE A 41 -5.40 14.87 -1.16
C PHE A 41 -5.31 15.03 -2.68
N LEU A 42 -4.96 13.96 -3.40
CA LEU A 42 -4.93 13.97 -4.87
C LEU A 42 -6.32 14.23 -5.47
N ALA A 43 -7.35 13.62 -4.89
CA ALA A 43 -8.73 13.80 -5.34
C ALA A 43 -9.23 15.24 -5.15
N GLN A 44 -8.99 15.83 -3.97
CA GLN A 44 -9.40 17.19 -3.63
C GLN A 44 -8.74 18.24 -4.54
N ARG A 45 -7.48 18.03 -4.92
CA ARG A 45 -6.76 18.90 -5.87
C ARG A 45 -7.16 18.68 -7.33
N GLY A 46 -8.01 17.70 -7.60
CA GLY A 46 -8.56 17.44 -8.93
C GLY A 46 -7.63 16.66 -9.85
N TYR A 47 -6.54 16.07 -9.37
CA TYR A 47 -5.63 15.28 -10.22
C TYR A 47 -6.34 14.12 -10.92
N PHE A 48 -7.31 13.48 -10.26
CA PHE A 48 -8.09 12.39 -10.84
C PHE A 48 -9.11 12.80 -11.91
N LYS A 49 -9.30 14.11 -12.13
CA LYS A 49 -10.13 14.66 -13.21
C LYS A 49 -9.35 14.86 -14.50
N ASP A 50 -8.03 15.03 -14.41
CA ASP A 50 -7.14 15.17 -15.57
C ASP A 50 -6.92 13.81 -16.25
N SER A 51 -7.28 13.73 -17.53
CA SER A 51 -7.11 12.51 -18.32
C SER A 51 -5.64 12.13 -18.48
N THR A 52 -4.72 13.10 -18.47
CA THR A 52 -3.28 12.86 -18.55
C THR A 52 -2.79 12.08 -17.34
N PHE A 53 -3.21 12.51 -16.14
CA PHE A 53 -2.88 11.83 -14.90
C PHE A 53 -3.50 10.44 -14.82
N VAL A 54 -4.74 10.26 -15.28
CA VAL A 54 -5.40 8.94 -15.32
C VAL A 54 -4.68 8.00 -16.29
N ASN A 55 -4.21 8.50 -17.43
CA ASN A 55 -3.39 7.71 -18.35
C ASN A 55 -2.03 7.35 -17.72
N TYR A 56 -1.45 8.23 -16.91
CA TYR A 56 -0.25 7.90 -16.14
C TYR A 56 -0.52 6.79 -15.10
N LEU A 57 -1.67 6.80 -14.42
CA LEU A 57 -2.05 5.69 -13.54
C LEU A 57 -2.22 4.36 -14.29
N LYS A 58 -2.73 4.40 -15.54
CA LYS A 58 -2.78 3.21 -16.41
C LYS A 58 -1.39 2.73 -16.79
N TYR A 59 -0.48 3.65 -17.11
CA TYR A 59 0.91 3.32 -17.37
C TYR A 59 1.53 2.58 -16.18
N LEU A 60 1.33 3.06 -14.95
CA LEU A 60 1.86 2.43 -13.74
C LEU A 60 1.32 1.03 -13.44
N LEU A 61 0.33 0.50 -14.17
CA LEU A 61 -0.14 -0.88 -13.98
C LEU A 61 0.95 -1.93 -14.24
N TYR A 62 2.04 -1.59 -14.96
CA TYR A 62 3.17 -2.50 -15.13
C TYR A 62 3.82 -2.91 -13.79
N TRP A 63 3.67 -2.11 -12.72
CA TRP A 63 4.16 -2.46 -11.38
C TRP A 63 3.52 -3.72 -10.79
N LYS A 64 2.43 -4.20 -11.38
CA LYS A 64 1.78 -5.46 -11.01
C LYS A 64 2.50 -6.70 -11.55
N GLU A 65 3.30 -6.56 -12.61
CA GLU A 65 4.06 -7.69 -13.15
C GLU A 65 5.09 -8.16 -12.12
N PRO A 66 5.31 -9.47 -11.98
CA PRO A 66 6.13 -10.05 -10.90
C PRO A 66 7.58 -9.53 -10.92
N GLU A 67 8.08 -9.17 -12.09
CA GLU A 67 9.41 -8.60 -12.32
C GLU A 67 9.62 -7.28 -11.56
N TYR A 68 8.56 -6.48 -11.40
CA TYR A 68 8.57 -5.17 -10.74
C TYR A 68 7.95 -5.22 -9.34
N ALA A 69 6.88 -6.01 -9.17
CA ALA A 69 6.14 -6.11 -7.91
C ALA A 69 7.02 -6.51 -6.73
N LYS A 70 8.09 -7.27 -6.96
CA LYS A 70 9.08 -7.68 -5.95
C LYS A 70 9.76 -6.52 -5.23
N TYR A 71 9.78 -5.32 -5.81
CA TYR A 71 10.38 -4.13 -5.21
C TYR A 71 9.42 -3.37 -4.29
N LEU A 72 8.12 -3.67 -4.32
CA LEU A 72 7.10 -2.99 -3.53
C LEU A 72 7.09 -3.51 -2.08
N LYS A 73 7.23 -2.60 -1.12
CA LYS A 73 7.14 -2.94 0.32
C LYS A 73 5.71 -2.95 0.83
N TYR A 74 4.82 -2.16 0.21
CA TYR A 74 3.45 -1.95 0.65
C TYR A 74 2.45 -2.53 -0.35
N PRO A 75 2.01 -3.79 -0.23
CA PRO A 75 1.17 -4.44 -1.25
C PRO A 75 -0.19 -3.77 -1.46
N MET A 76 -0.70 -3.04 -0.46
CA MET A 76 -1.97 -2.30 -0.55
C MET A 76 -1.97 -1.26 -1.68
N CYS A 77 -0.81 -0.74 -2.09
CA CYS A 77 -0.75 0.25 -3.16
C CYS A 77 -1.27 -0.29 -4.50
N LEU A 78 -1.00 -1.56 -4.82
CA LEU A 78 -1.47 -2.17 -6.06
C LEU A 78 -2.98 -2.36 -6.07
N TYR A 79 -3.56 -2.68 -4.90
CA TYR A 79 -5.00 -2.76 -4.73
C TYR A 79 -5.68 -1.41 -5.02
N PHE A 80 -5.14 -0.31 -4.49
CA PHE A 80 -5.69 1.01 -4.81
C PHE A 80 -5.40 1.45 -6.24
N LEU A 81 -4.25 1.09 -6.80
CA LEU A 81 -3.94 1.39 -8.20
C LEU A 81 -4.97 0.76 -9.16
N ASP A 82 -5.46 -0.44 -8.84
CA ASP A 82 -6.57 -1.07 -9.55
C ASP A 82 -7.90 -0.32 -9.33
N LEU A 83 -8.21 0.04 -8.09
CA LEU A 83 -9.43 0.78 -7.79
C LEU A 83 -9.47 2.15 -8.47
N LEU A 84 -8.33 2.83 -8.59
CA LEU A 84 -8.20 4.13 -9.25
C LEU A 84 -8.50 4.09 -10.75
N GLN A 85 -8.50 2.91 -11.38
CA GLN A 85 -8.92 2.78 -12.78
C GLN A 85 -10.43 3.07 -12.93
N TYR A 86 -11.20 2.82 -11.88
CA TYR A 86 -12.63 3.08 -11.87
C TYR A 86 -12.94 4.55 -11.57
N GLU A 87 -13.66 5.19 -12.48
CA GLU A 87 -14.04 6.60 -12.33
C GLU A 87 -14.91 6.85 -11.10
N HIS A 88 -15.84 5.94 -10.79
CA HIS A 88 -16.71 6.08 -9.62
C HIS A 88 -15.89 6.13 -8.32
N PHE A 89 -14.88 5.27 -8.19
CA PHE A 89 -13.99 5.28 -7.02
C PHE A 89 -13.20 6.59 -6.92
N ARG A 90 -12.64 7.07 -8.03
CA ARG A 90 -11.93 8.37 -8.08
C ARG A 90 -12.79 9.54 -7.64
N ARG A 91 -14.09 9.52 -7.96
CA ARG A 91 -15.05 10.55 -7.54
C ARG A 91 -15.33 10.48 -6.03
N GLU A 92 -15.55 9.30 -5.50
CA GLU A 92 -15.85 9.11 -4.07
C GLU A 92 -14.66 9.50 -3.17
N LEU A 93 -13.43 9.33 -3.65
CA LEU A 93 -12.22 9.72 -2.92
C LEU A 93 -12.14 11.22 -2.55
N VAL A 94 -12.93 12.09 -3.18
CA VAL A 94 -12.99 13.51 -2.78
C VAL A 94 -13.60 13.66 -1.38
N ASN A 95 -14.52 12.77 -1.01
CA ASN A 95 -15.17 12.76 0.29
C ASN A 95 -14.23 12.23 1.38
N ALA A 96 -13.87 13.07 2.36
CA ALA A 96 -12.99 12.69 3.46
C ALA A 96 -13.53 11.50 4.30
N GLN A 97 -14.86 11.32 4.36
CA GLN A 97 -15.45 10.15 5.03
C GLN A 97 -15.12 8.84 4.32
N CYS A 98 -14.97 8.85 2.98
CA CYS A 98 -14.54 7.69 2.22
C CYS A 98 -13.11 7.29 2.63
N SER A 99 -12.19 8.26 2.73
CA SER A 99 -10.81 8.02 3.13
C SER A 99 -10.68 7.50 4.56
N LYS A 100 -11.46 8.07 5.49
CA LYS A 100 -11.55 7.56 6.87
C LYS A 100 -12.09 6.13 6.90
N PHE A 101 -13.14 5.84 6.14
CA PHE A 101 -13.69 4.49 6.04
C PHE A 101 -12.65 3.50 5.51
N ILE A 102 -11.91 3.85 4.45
CA ILE A 102 -10.84 3.01 3.89
C ILE A 102 -9.76 2.75 4.96
N ASP A 103 -9.33 3.78 5.68
CA ASP A 103 -8.33 3.66 6.76
C ASP A 103 -8.82 2.74 7.89
N ASP A 104 -10.07 2.91 8.33
CA ASP A 104 -10.71 2.04 9.32
C ASP A 104 -10.76 0.56 8.82
N GLN A 105 -11.07 0.32 7.55
CA GLN A 105 -11.04 -1.03 6.95
C GLN A 105 -9.63 -1.62 6.90
N GLN A 106 -8.61 -0.83 6.53
CA GLN A 106 -7.21 -1.27 6.55
C GLN A 106 -6.77 -1.67 7.95
N LEU A 107 -7.11 -0.85 8.96
CA LEU A 107 -6.81 -1.13 10.35
C LEU A 107 -7.46 -2.44 10.83
N LEU A 108 -8.74 -2.65 10.53
CA LEU A 108 -9.46 -3.88 10.86
C LEU A 108 -8.81 -5.10 10.20
N LEU A 109 -8.47 -5.01 8.91
CA LEU A 109 -7.77 -6.07 8.21
C LEU A 109 -6.46 -6.43 8.92
N TRP A 110 -5.65 -5.44 9.31
CA TRP A 110 -4.39 -5.69 10.01
C TRP A 110 -4.58 -6.31 11.40
N GLN A 111 -5.60 -5.87 12.16
CA GLN A 111 -5.91 -6.44 13.46
C GLN A 111 -6.29 -7.93 13.35
N HIS A 112 -7.15 -8.28 12.39
CA HIS A 112 -7.61 -9.66 12.24
C HIS A 112 -6.57 -10.56 11.55
N TYR A 113 -5.92 -10.06 10.50
CA TYR A 113 -4.90 -10.81 9.75
C TYR A 113 -3.70 -11.14 10.64
N THR A 114 -3.14 -10.15 11.34
CA THR A 114 -1.97 -10.36 12.20
C THR A 114 -2.30 -11.33 13.33
N ARG A 115 -3.46 -11.17 13.98
CA ARG A 115 -3.90 -12.03 15.07
C ARG A 115 -4.18 -13.46 14.63
N ARG A 116 -4.71 -13.69 13.42
CA ARG A 116 -4.92 -15.02 12.85
C ARG A 116 -3.59 -15.66 12.44
N ARG A 117 -2.67 -14.88 11.84
CA ARG A 117 -1.34 -15.33 11.45
C ARG A 117 -0.51 -15.77 12.66
N SER A 118 -0.52 -15.01 13.76
CA SER A 118 0.18 -15.41 15.00
C SER A 118 -0.31 -16.74 15.57
N ARG A 119 -1.63 -17.02 15.51
CA ARG A 119 -2.20 -18.31 15.96
C ARG A 119 -1.79 -19.49 15.07
N LEU A 120 -1.63 -19.26 13.77
CA LEU A 120 -1.22 -20.30 12.81
C LEU A 120 0.28 -20.59 12.87
N LEU A 121 1.09 -19.61 13.26
CA LEU A 121 2.55 -19.74 13.39
C LEU A 121 3.00 -20.25 14.77
N THR A 122 2.15 -20.18 15.79
CA THR A 122 2.36 -20.95 17.03
C THR A 122 2.12 -22.43 16.73
N PRO A 123 3.15 -23.30 16.70
CA PRO A 123 2.92 -24.72 16.59
C PRO A 123 2.13 -25.14 17.83
N SER A 124 0.94 -25.71 17.62
CA SER A 124 0.26 -26.45 18.67
C SER A 124 1.18 -27.59 19.08
N ASN A 125 1.84 -27.44 20.22
CA ASN A 125 2.61 -28.50 20.86
C ASN A 125 1.59 -29.54 21.36
N VAL A 126 1.07 -30.35 20.44
CA VAL A 126 0.21 -31.50 20.76
C VAL A 126 1.12 -32.63 21.18
N ASN A 127 1.61 -32.56 22.41
CA ASN A 127 2.05 -33.74 23.15
C ASN A 127 1.06 -33.92 24.30
N GLY A 128 0.07 -34.78 24.08
CA GLY A 128 -0.67 -35.38 25.18
C GLY A 128 0.17 -36.51 25.78
N THR A 129 0.56 -36.39 27.05
CA THR A 129 0.56 -37.47 28.06
C THR A 129 0.96 -36.90 29.42
N GLY A 130 0.07 -37.06 30.41
CA GLY A 130 0.46 -37.45 31.77
C GLY A 130 0.79 -36.38 32.81
N GLU A 131 -0.04 -36.39 33.86
CA GLU A 131 0.31 -36.24 35.29
C GLU A 131 0.14 -34.90 36.01
N GLN A 132 -0.67 -35.02 37.06
CA GLN A 132 -0.90 -34.09 38.15
C GLN A 132 0.34 -33.98 39.05
N SER A 133 0.66 -32.79 39.55
CA SER A 133 1.10 -32.62 40.94
C SER A 133 1.02 -31.15 41.39
N ILE A 134 0.83 -31.03 42.70
CA ILE A 134 0.31 -29.91 43.47
C ILE A 134 1.48 -29.10 44.08
N ASN A 135 1.42 -27.76 43.92
CA ASN A 135 1.68 -26.73 44.94
C ASN A 135 3.12 -26.42 45.43
N GLN A 136 3.59 -25.16 45.27
CA GLN A 136 3.63 -24.16 46.36
C GLN A 136 4.33 -22.85 45.93
N ASN A 137 3.55 -21.76 46.02
CA ASN A 137 3.84 -20.46 46.62
C ASN A 137 5.18 -19.72 46.36
N SER A 138 5.10 -18.59 45.66
CA SER A 138 5.87 -17.39 45.99
C SER A 138 5.09 -16.14 45.58
N GLN A 139 4.53 -15.47 46.60
CA GLN A 139 3.99 -14.12 46.51
C GLN A 139 5.11 -13.10 46.22
N SER A 140 4.89 -12.23 45.24
CA SER A 140 5.16 -10.78 45.40
C SER A 140 4.56 -9.96 44.25
N ASN A 141 3.45 -9.30 44.60
CA ASN A 141 3.02 -7.93 44.26
C ASN A 141 3.12 -7.37 42.83
N GLY A 142 1.97 -6.91 42.35
CA GLY A 142 1.88 -5.92 41.26
C GLY A 142 0.45 -5.66 40.77
N HIS A 143 -0.40 -5.12 41.63
CA HIS A 143 -1.80 -4.77 41.40
C HIS A 143 -1.99 -3.58 40.41
N LEU A 144 -2.90 -3.77 39.46
CA LEU A 144 -3.75 -2.80 38.69
C LEU A 144 -3.28 -1.36 38.41
N SER A 145 -3.44 -0.92 37.15
CA SER A 145 -4.66 -0.18 36.75
C SER A 145 -4.61 0.29 35.30
N ASN A 146 -5.72 0.02 34.60
CA ASN A 146 -6.11 0.63 33.35
C ASN A 146 -7.11 1.75 33.70
N LYS A 147 -6.78 3.04 33.45
CA LYS A 147 -7.68 4.16 33.11
C LYS A 147 -7.07 5.54 33.43
N ILE A 148 -7.60 6.52 32.70
CA ILE A 148 -7.52 8.00 32.81
C ILE A 148 -6.51 8.58 31.80
N SER A 149 -6.87 9.50 30.89
CA SER A 149 -8.01 10.44 30.85
C SER A 149 -8.52 10.66 29.43
#